data_AF-A0A0D3BH21-F1
#
_entry.id   AF-A0A0D3BH21-F1
#
_cell.length_a   1.000
_cell.length_b   1.000
_cell.length_c   1.000
_cell.angle_alpha   90.00
_cell.angle_beta   90.00
_cell.angle_gamma   90.00
#
_symmetry.space_group_name_H-M   'P 1'
#
loop_
_entity.id
_entity.type
_entity.pdbx_description
1 polymer ?
#
loop_
_entity_poly.entity_id
_entity_poly.type
_entity_poly.pdbx_seq_one_letter_code
_entity_poly.pdbx_strand_id
1 'polypeptide(L)'
;MKWTMRFEGEEVKVVANGSGWVAAITSLNLLHIFSEGGLQVSSFAFYGLSCVTMDKHVISLGGPVVTATGCRDQLAVVTHVSDCLPSNEQVFHYMVLIFHSFKSRSINFGYVLFLFRSETDFERLLEDFRKTPRRLSEDF
;
A
#
# COMPACT_ATOMS: atom_id res chain seq x y z
N MET A 1 14.51 -10.75 15.21
CA MET A 1 14.80 -11.84 14.24
C MET A 1 15.36 -11.20 12.98
N LYS A 2 16.19 -11.89 12.18
CA LYS A 2 16.77 -11.34 10.94
C LYS A 2 16.49 -12.30 9.80
N TRP A 3 15.95 -11.79 8.70
CA TRP A 3 15.69 -12.53 7.47
C TRP A 3 16.07 -11.66 6.27
N THR A 4 16.24 -12.28 5.11
CA THR A 4 16.52 -11.61 3.84
C THR A 4 15.64 -12.23 2.77
N MET A 5 15.11 -11.40 1.88
CA MET A 5 14.35 -11.83 0.71
C MET A 5 15.08 -11.37 -0.56
N ARG A 6 15.04 -12.20 -1.60
CA ARG A 6 15.57 -11.85 -2.93
C ARG A 6 14.41 -11.69 -3.89
N PHE A 7 14.45 -10.62 -4.66
CA PHE A 7 13.51 -10.33 -5.74
C PHE A 7 14.20 -10.60 -7.07
N GLU A 8 13.59 -11.40 -7.94
CA GLU A 8 14.17 -11.76 -9.24
C GLU A 8 13.63 -10.83 -10.34
N GLY A 9 14.51 -10.09 -11.01
CA GLY A 9 14.10 -9.14 -12.06
C GLY A 9 13.37 -7.89 -11.55
N GLU A 10 13.34 -7.69 -10.23
CA GLU A 10 12.63 -6.61 -9.56
C GLU A 10 13.57 -5.88 -8.59
N GLU A 11 13.45 -4.56 -8.51
CA GLU A 11 14.14 -3.73 -7.53
C GLU A 11 13.15 -3.22 -6.49
N VAL A 12 13.48 -3.30 -5.21
CA VAL A 12 12.64 -2.71 -4.15
C VAL A 12 12.75 -1.18 -4.23
N LYS A 13 11.63 -0.51 -4.47
CA LYS A 13 11.53 0.96 -4.52
C LYS A 13 11.18 1.54 -3.17
N VAL A 14 10.23 0.93 -2.47
CA VAL A 14 9.70 1.44 -1.20
C VAL A 14 9.50 0.30 -0.22
N VAL A 15 9.79 0.57 1.06
CA VAL A 15 9.51 -0.35 2.18
C VAL A 15 8.68 0.38 3.20
N ALA A 16 7.65 -0.28 3.71
CA ALA A 16 6.82 0.20 4.81
C ALA A 16 6.70 -0.90 5.87
N ASN A 17 6.58 -0.52 7.13
CA ASN A 17 6.38 -1.46 8.23
C ASN A 17 5.15 -1.08 9.04
N GLY A 18 4.54 -2.09 9.66
CA GLY A 18 3.50 -1.91 10.66
C GLY A 18 3.72 -2.84 11.84
N SER A 19 2.65 -3.09 12.58
CA SER A 19 2.70 -3.96 13.75
C SER A 19 2.71 -5.43 13.32
N GLY A 20 3.90 -6.02 13.28
CA GLY A 20 4.08 -7.46 12.99
C GLY A 20 4.18 -7.80 11.50
N TRP A 21 4.40 -6.81 10.63
CA TRP A 21 4.53 -7.01 9.19
C TRP A 21 5.41 -5.95 8.52
N VAL A 22 5.91 -6.30 7.34
CA VAL A 22 6.74 -5.47 6.46
C VAL A 22 6.18 -5.58 5.04
N ALA A 23 5.97 -4.46 4.37
CA ALA A 23 5.61 -4.39 2.97
C ALA A 23 6.79 -3.88 2.14
N ALA A 24 6.98 -4.47 0.96
CA ALA A 24 7.95 -4.02 -0.04
C ALA A 24 7.22 -3.80 -1.36
N ILE A 25 7.47 -2.67 -2.00
CA ILE A 25 6.92 -2.32 -3.31
C ILE A 25 8.06 -2.22 -4.31
N THR A 26 7.92 -2.88 -5.45
CA THR A 26 9.00 -3.05 -6.42
C THR A 26 8.88 -2.15 -7.65
N SER A 27 9.92 -2.15 -8.49
CA SER A 27 9.99 -1.47 -9.78
C SER A 27 8.97 -1.94 -10.81
N LEU A 28 8.35 -3.12 -10.60
CA LEU A 28 7.25 -3.63 -11.41
C LEU A 28 5.88 -3.24 -10.85
N ASN A 29 5.84 -2.32 -9.90
CA ASN A 29 4.62 -1.89 -9.20
C ASN A 29 3.95 -3.04 -8.46
N LEU A 30 4.74 -3.97 -7.94
CA LEU A 30 4.28 -5.13 -7.21
C LEU A 30 4.45 -4.90 -5.71
N LEU A 31 3.36 -5.09 -4.95
CA LEU A 31 3.34 -5.01 -3.50
C LEU A 31 3.41 -6.42 -2.89
N HIS A 32 4.46 -6.63 -2.10
CA HIS A 32 4.72 -7.83 -1.33
C HIS A 32 4.55 -7.53 0.16
N ILE A 33 3.84 -8.38 0.90
CA ILE A 33 3.66 -8.25 2.34
C ILE A 33 4.25 -9.47 3.03
N PHE A 34 5.09 -9.22 4.01
CA PHE A 34 5.76 -10.20 4.84
C PHE A 34 5.30 -10.04 6.29
N SER A 35 5.13 -11.15 7.00
CA SER A 35 5.11 -11.12 8.46
C SER A 35 6.46 -10.66 9.02
N GLU A 36 6.50 -10.27 10.29
CA GLU A 36 7.74 -9.93 10.99
C GLU A 36 8.80 -11.06 10.93
N GLY A 37 8.35 -12.31 10.84
CA GLY A 37 9.20 -13.49 10.67
C GLY A 37 9.69 -13.74 9.23
N GLY A 38 9.34 -12.91 8.26
CA GLY A 38 9.77 -13.00 6.86
C GLY A 38 8.91 -13.92 5.99
N LEU A 39 7.82 -14.48 6.52
CA LEU A 39 6.87 -15.25 5.71
C LEU A 39 6.01 -14.31 4.87
N GLN A 40 6.02 -14.47 3.55
CA GLN A 40 5.16 -13.72 2.63
C GLN A 40 3.69 -14.18 2.77
N VAL A 41 2.81 -13.26 3.15
CA VAL A 41 1.41 -13.59 3.46
C VAL A 41 0.51 -13.40 2.25
N SER A 42 -0.23 -14.45 1.91
CA SER A 42 -1.32 -14.41 0.94
C SER A 42 -2.47 -13.59 1.48
N SER A 43 -2.97 -12.67 0.68
CA SER A 43 -4.03 -11.76 1.09
C SER A 43 -5.13 -11.74 0.05
N PHE A 44 -6.35 -11.95 0.50
CA PHE A 44 -7.54 -11.85 -0.37
C PHE A 44 -7.93 -10.38 -0.48
N ALA A 45 -8.10 -9.88 -1.70
CA ALA A 45 -8.63 -8.55 -1.95
C ALA A 45 -10.10 -8.63 -2.40
N PHE A 46 -10.95 -7.88 -1.71
CA PHE A 46 -12.31 -7.63 -2.15
C PHE A 46 -12.34 -6.30 -2.92
N TYR A 47 -12.64 -6.39 -4.22
CA TYR A 47 -12.95 -5.23 -5.05
C TYR A 47 -14.48 -5.14 -5.16
N GLY A 48 -15.12 -4.40 -4.25
CA GLY A 48 -16.59 -4.37 -4.15
C GLY A 48 -17.18 -5.74 -3.77
N LEU A 49 -18.16 -6.24 -4.54
CA LEU A 49 -18.74 -7.60 -4.38
C LEU A 49 -17.92 -8.71 -5.06
N SER A 50 -16.81 -8.36 -5.73
CA SER A 50 -16.00 -9.32 -6.49
C SER A 50 -14.79 -9.79 -5.68
N CYS A 51 -14.74 -11.09 -5.42
CA CYS A 51 -13.59 -11.81 -4.92
C CYS A 51 -12.57 -11.92 -6.07
N VAL A 52 -11.47 -11.17 -5.99
CA VAL A 52 -10.32 -11.41 -6.87
C VAL A 52 -9.35 -12.31 -6.11
N THR A 53 -9.39 -13.60 -6.43
CA THR A 53 -8.29 -14.52 -6.12
C THR A 53 -7.09 -14.11 -6.98
N MET A 54 -6.11 -13.44 -6.38
CA MET A 54 -4.81 -13.22 -7.02
C MET A 54 -4.05 -14.55 -7.01
N ASP A 55 -3.83 -15.11 -8.21
CA ASP A 55 -2.85 -16.17 -8.40
C ASP A 55 -1.47 -15.61 -8.03
N LYS A 56 -0.87 -16.17 -6.97
CA LYS A 56 0.48 -15.88 -6.42
C LYS A 56 0.64 -14.54 -5.68
N HIS A 57 0.56 -14.61 -4.35
CA HIS A 57 1.37 -13.89 -3.32
C HIS A 57 1.71 -12.38 -3.42
N VAL A 58 1.24 -11.63 -4.42
CA VAL A 58 1.72 -10.29 -4.78
C VAL A 58 0.56 -9.44 -5.31
N ILE A 59 0.46 -8.19 -4.88
CA ILE A 59 -0.60 -7.26 -5.31
C ILE A 59 -0.04 -6.34 -6.39
N SER A 60 -0.63 -6.35 -7.58
CA SER A 60 -0.27 -5.39 -8.63
C SER A 60 -0.90 -4.02 -8.33
N LEU A 61 -0.08 -2.98 -8.36
CA LEU A 61 -0.51 -1.59 -8.20
C LEU A 61 -0.75 -0.96 -9.57
N GLY A 62 -1.71 -0.03 -9.65
CA GLY A 62 -2.11 0.62 -10.90
C GLY A 62 -1.08 1.56 -11.52
N GLY A 63 0.05 1.83 -10.84
CA GLY A 63 1.10 2.70 -11.36
C GLY A 63 2.34 2.79 -10.47
N PRO A 64 3.35 3.58 -10.88
CA PRO A 64 4.60 3.78 -10.15
C PRO A 64 4.37 4.24 -8.72
N VAL A 65 4.94 3.52 -7.77
CA VAL A 65 4.89 3.93 -6.36
C VAL A 65 5.71 5.20 -6.13
N VAL A 66 5.11 6.14 -5.42
CA VAL A 66 5.77 7.35 -4.93
C VAL A 66 6.32 7.07 -3.55
N THR A 67 5.46 6.57 -2.67
CA THR A 67 5.81 6.21 -1.30
C THR A 67 4.74 5.31 -0.69
N ALA A 68 5.02 4.80 0.50
CA ALA A 68 4.10 4.03 1.32
C ALA A 68 4.45 4.20 2.80
N THR A 69 3.45 4.10 3.66
CA THR A 69 3.65 4.09 5.11
C THR A 69 2.72 3.09 5.77
N GLY A 70 3.24 2.37 6.76
CA GLY A 70 2.42 1.55 7.63
C GLY A 70 2.12 2.24 8.95
N CYS A 71 0.98 1.92 9.53
CA CYS A 71 0.60 2.28 10.88
C CYS A 71 -0.25 1.13 11.45
N ARG A 72 0.25 0.46 12.49
CA ARG A 72 -0.43 -0.70 13.11
C ARG A 72 -0.75 -1.78 12.08
N ASP A 73 -2.03 -2.02 11.84
CA ASP A 73 -2.63 -2.98 10.91
C ASP A 73 -3.07 -2.32 9.60
N GLN A 74 -2.56 -1.13 9.27
CA GLN A 74 -2.91 -0.41 8.05
C GLN A 74 -1.67 -0.04 7.24
N LEU A 75 -1.76 -0.10 5.92
CA LEU A 75 -0.75 0.32 4.95
C LEU A 75 -1.37 1.31 3.98
N ALA A 76 -0.86 2.54 3.97
CA ALA A 76 -1.16 3.52 2.95
C ALA A 76 -0.10 3.46 1.84
N VAL A 77 -0.53 3.37 0.59
CA VAL A 77 0.32 3.36 -0.61
C VAL A 77 -0.11 4.47 -1.54
N VAL A 78 0.85 5.17 -2.12
CA VAL A 78 0.60 6.18 -3.14
C VAL A 78 1.31 5.85 -4.43
N THR A 79 0.55 5.93 -5.52
CA THR A 79 1.04 5.69 -6.87
C THR A 79 0.70 6.84 -7.79
N HIS A 80 1.52 7.09 -8.79
CA HIS A 80 1.13 7.93 -9.92
C HIS A 80 -0.01 7.28 -10.71
N VAL A 81 -1.01 8.09 -11.11
CA VAL A 81 -2.10 7.65 -12.00
C VAL A 81 -1.77 7.92 -13.45
N SER A 82 -1.11 9.04 -13.70
CA SER A 82 -0.71 9.50 -15.02
C SER A 82 0.60 10.28 -14.94
N ASP A 83 1.15 10.58 -16.10
CA ASP A 83 2.17 11.63 -16.24
C ASP A 83 1.64 12.98 -15.74
N CYS A 84 2.56 13.90 -15.46
CA CYS A 84 2.23 15.27 -15.08
C CYS A 84 1.28 15.90 -16.11
N LEU A 85 0.26 16.61 -15.62
CA LEU A 85 -0.63 17.39 -16.47
C LEU A 85 0.15 18.54 -17.14
N PRO A 86 -0.35 19.09 -18.26
CA PRO A 86 0.27 20.25 -18.91
C PRO A 86 0.40 21.49 -18.00
N SER A 87 -0.40 21.56 -16.93
CA SER A 87 -0.32 22.56 -15.86
C SER A 87 0.85 22.34 -14.88
N ASN A 88 1.65 21.30 -15.09
CA ASN A 88 2.68 20.80 -14.18
C ASN A 88 2.13 20.23 -12.86
N GLU A 89 0.83 19.93 -12.80
CA GLU A 89 0.19 19.27 -11.66
C GLU A 89 0.37 17.75 -11.76
N GLN A 90 0.51 17.08 -10.60
CA GLN A 90 0.68 15.63 -10.53
C GLN A 90 -0.63 14.96 -10.08
N VAL A 91 -0.98 13.86 -10.71
CA VAL A 91 -2.18 13.08 -10.36
C VAL A 91 -1.74 11.81 -9.65
N PHE A 92 -2.14 11.69 -8.38
CA PHE A 92 -1.82 10.55 -7.55
C PHE A 92 -3.07 9.73 -7.23
N HIS A 93 -2.85 8.46 -6.93
CA HIS A 93 -3.84 7.55 -6.41
C HIS A 93 -3.36 7.05 -5.06
N TYR A 94 -4.26 7.13 -4.07
CA TYR A 94 -4.01 6.79 -2.69
C TYR A 94 -4.84 5.56 -2.33
N MET A 95 -4.18 4.54 -1.82
CA MET A 95 -4.79 3.28 -1.47
C MET A 95 -4.49 2.97 -0.01
N VAL A 96 -5.52 2.64 0.77
CA VAL A 96 -5.37 2.20 2.16
C VAL A 96 -5.74 0.73 2.26
N LEU A 97 -4.79 -0.05 2.73
CA LEU A 97 -4.91 -1.48 2.95
C LEU A 97 -5.04 -1.72 4.44
N ILE A 98 -6.10 -2.41 4.88
CA ILE A 98 -6.32 -2.76 6.28
C ILE A 98 -6.15 -4.27 6.44
N PHE A 99 -5.14 -4.67 7.21
CA PHE A 99 -4.84 -6.06 7.53
C PHE A 99 -5.69 -6.53 8.71
N HIS A 100 -6.84 -7.17 8.43
CA HIS A 100 -7.68 -7.70 9.51
C HIS A 100 -7.10 -9.02 10.04
N SER A 101 -6.18 -8.93 11.01
CA SER A 101 -5.50 -10.04 11.68
C SER A 101 -4.75 -11.00 10.74
N PHE A 102 -3.41 -10.99 10.82
CA PHE A 102 -2.53 -11.91 10.08
C PHE A 102 -2.83 -13.40 10.33
N LYS A 103 -3.54 -13.75 11.42
CA LYS A 103 -4.03 -15.12 11.67
C LYS A 103 -5.15 -15.55 10.71
N SER A 104 -5.95 -14.61 10.21
CA SER A 104 -7.14 -14.90 9.40
C SER A 104 -6.89 -14.87 7.89
N ARG A 105 -5.68 -14.48 7.43
CA ARG A 105 -5.31 -14.33 6.01
C ARG A 105 -6.24 -13.41 5.18
N SER A 106 -7.06 -12.58 5.83
CA SER A 106 -7.99 -11.68 5.16
C SER A 106 -7.46 -10.25 5.22
N ILE A 107 -7.39 -9.56 4.07
CA ILE A 107 -7.12 -8.14 3.99
C ILE A 107 -8.38 -7.46 3.46
N ASN A 108 -8.85 -6.42 4.16
CA ASN A 108 -9.87 -5.54 3.62
C ASN A 108 -9.19 -4.34 2.94
N PHE A 109 -9.65 -4.02 1.73
CA PHE A 109 -9.08 -2.97 0.89
C PHE A 109 -10.06 -1.78 0.86
N GLY A 110 -9.55 -0.58 1.15
CA GLY A 110 -10.25 0.68 0.94
C GLY A 110 -9.53 1.51 -0.12
N TYR A 111 -10.28 2.04 -1.09
CA TYR A 111 -9.73 2.87 -2.15
C TYR A 111 -10.25 4.28 -2.03
N VAL A 112 -9.36 5.27 -2.03
CA VAL A 112 -9.75 6.68 -2.02
C VAL A 112 -8.88 7.44 -3.00
N LEU A 113 -9.47 7.85 -4.11
CA LEU A 113 -8.76 8.69 -5.07
C LEU A 113 -8.67 10.11 -4.52
N PHE A 114 -7.46 10.57 -4.24
CA PHE A 114 -7.20 11.96 -3.89
C PHE A 114 -6.42 12.65 -5.01
N LEU A 115 -6.91 13.81 -5.45
CA LEU A 115 -6.15 14.70 -6.32
C LEU A 115 -5.33 15.65 -5.44
N PHE A 116 -4.01 15.48 -5.42
CA PHE A 116 -3.13 16.44 -4.75
C PHE A 116 -2.54 17.39 -5.76
N ARG A 117 -2.41 18.67 -5.39
CA ARG A 117 -1.72 19.67 -6.22
C ARG A 117 -0.22 19.76 -5.88
N SER A 118 0.21 19.15 -4.77
CA SER A 118 1.58 19.23 -4.28
C SER A 118 1.94 17.99 -3.44
N GLU A 119 3.20 17.58 -3.50
CA GLU A 119 3.83 16.61 -2.58
C GLU A 119 3.64 17.00 -1.10
N THR A 120 3.54 18.30 -0.80
CA THR A 120 3.34 18.81 0.57
C THR A 120 1.95 18.48 1.13
N ASP A 121 0.91 18.54 0.28
CA ASP A 121 -0.46 18.18 0.69
C ASP A 121 -0.54 16.70 1.04
N PHE A 122 0.26 15.91 0.32
CA PHE A 122 0.38 14.49 0.51
C PHE A 122 1.12 14.12 1.81
N GLU A 123 2.28 14.74 2.10
CA GLU A 123 3.02 14.48 3.34
C GLU A 123 2.17 14.79 4.58
N ARG A 124 1.34 15.82 4.53
CA ARG A 124 0.37 16.13 5.59
C ARG A 124 -0.66 15.02 5.77
N LEU A 125 -1.19 14.44 4.68
CA LEU A 125 -2.12 13.32 4.76
C LEU A 125 -1.44 12.08 5.37
N LEU A 126 -0.19 11.78 4.99
CA LEU A 126 0.56 10.69 5.63
C LEU A 126 0.77 10.92 7.11
N GLU A 127 1.07 12.16 7.49
CA GLU A 127 1.27 12.53 8.89
C GLU A 127 -0.03 12.39 9.69
N ASP A 128 -1.15 12.80 9.12
CA ASP A 128 -2.49 12.62 9.69
C ASP A 128 -2.88 11.13 9.78
N PHE A 129 -2.55 10.33 8.76
CA PHE A 129 -2.74 8.87 8.79
C PHE A 129 -1.94 8.22 9.92
N ARG A 130 -0.69 8.64 10.13
CA ARG A 130 0.14 8.16 11.24
C ARG A 130 -0.43 8.56 12.61
N LYS A 131 -0.98 9.77 12.75
CA LYS A 131 -1.54 10.30 14.00
C LYS A 131 -2.91 9.71 14.34
N THR A 132 -3.81 9.65 13.35
CA THR A 132 -5.22 9.26 13.52
C THR A 132 -5.69 8.32 12.41
N PRO A 133 -5.20 7.08 12.38
CA PRO A 133 -5.51 6.13 11.29
C PRO A 133 -7.00 5.77 11.17
N ARG A 134 -7.79 5.89 12.26
CA ARG A 134 -9.24 5.57 12.23
C ARG A 134 -10.11 6.60 11.53
N ARG A 135 -9.76 7.90 11.55
CA ARG A 135 -10.60 8.93 10.94
C ARG A 135 -10.69 8.77 9.43
N LEU A 136 -9.57 8.44 8.79
CA LEU A 136 -9.52 8.17 7.35
C LEU A 136 -10.18 6.85 6.95
N SER A 137 -10.54 5.97 7.88
CA SER A 137 -11.32 4.76 7.59
C SER A 137 -12.80 4.88 7.97
N GLU A 138 -13.15 5.78 8.88
CA GLU A 138 -14.51 6.01 9.40
C GLU A 138 -15.28 7.11 8.66
N ASP A 139 -14.60 7.94 7.86
CA ASP A 139 -15.26 8.83 6.88
C ASP A 139 -15.83 8.05 5.66
N PHE A 140 -15.97 6.73 5.77
CA PHE A 140 -16.43 5.79 4.74
C PHE A 140 -17.50 4.82 5.25
#